data_AF-A0A834MAT0-F1
#
_entry.id   AF-A0A834MAT0-F1
#
_cell.length_a   1.000
_cell.length_b   1.000
_cell.length_c   1.000
_cell.angle_alpha   90.00
_cell.angle_beta   90.00
_cell.angle_gamma   90.00
#
_symmetry.space_group_name_H-M   'P 1'
#
loop_
_entity.id
_entity.type
_entity.pdbx_description
1 polymer ?
#
loop_
_entity_poly.entity_id
_entity_poly.type
_entity_poly.pdbx_seq_one_letter_code
_entity_poly.pdbx_strand_id
1 'polypeptide(L)' 'MRMETECKRLETTTCYTFTSCPIKTIDLKNLIKKVIIKCEECGLNVVATVCDQGSANVAAIRSLSDVRNFRQTART' A
#
# COMPACT_ATOMS: atom_id res chain seq x y z
N MET A 1 11.43 12.23 -24.76
CA MET A 1 10.44 11.22 -25.16
C MET A 1 9.55 10.94 -23.95
N ARG A 2 8.30 11.42 -23.92
CA ARG A 2 7.36 11.10 -22.83
C ARG A 2 6.82 9.70 -23.11
N MET A 3 7.17 8.73 -22.25
CA MET A 3 6.53 7.42 -22.26
C MET A 3 5.14 7.61 -21.65
N GLU A 4 4.12 7.65 -22.50
CA GLU A 4 2.73 7.65 -22.03
C GLU A 4 2.44 6.28 -21.42
N THR A 5 2.11 6.26 -20.13
CA THR A 5 1.79 5.02 -19.41
C THR A 5 0.31 4.73 -19.61
N GLU A 6 -0.03 3.68 -20.35
CA GLU A 6 -1.42 3.25 -20.54
C GLU A 6 -1.96 2.69 -19.22
N CYS A 7 -2.90 3.40 -18.59
CA CYS A 7 -3.51 2.99 -17.33
C CYS A 7 -4.85 2.31 -17.60
N LYS A 8 -4.88 0.97 -17.52
CA LYS A 8 -6.12 0.20 -17.69
C LYS A 8 -6.92 0.17 -16.39
N ARG A 9 -8.26 0.32 -16.49
CA ARG A 9 -9.16 0.12 -15.35
C ARG A 9 -9.32 -1.37 -15.10
N LEU A 10 -8.79 -1.84 -13.98
CA LEU A 10 -8.90 -3.21 -13.52
C LEU A 10 -9.23 -3.19 -12.03
N GLU A 11 -10.32 -3.88 -11.65
CA GLU A 11 -10.75 -4.01 -10.25
C GLU A 11 -10.65 -5.49 -9.87
N THR A 12 -9.76 -5.80 -8.92
CA THR A 12 -9.53 -7.17 -8.45
C THR A 12 -9.16 -7.18 -6.96
N THR A 13 -9.55 -8.24 -6.26
CA THR A 13 -9.21 -8.43 -4.84
C THR A 13 -7.87 -9.13 -4.71
N THR A 14 -6.89 -8.43 -4.12
CA THR A 14 -5.51 -8.96 -3.95
C THR A 14 -5.23 -9.50 -2.56
N CYS A 15 -6.04 -9.15 -1.56
CA CYS A 15 -5.87 -9.59 -0.17
C CYS A 15 -7.22 -9.72 0.51
N TYR A 16 -7.38 -10.80 1.28
CA TYR A 16 -8.54 -11.04 2.12
C TYR A 16 -8.10 -11.76 3.40
N THR A 17 -8.71 -11.44 4.54
CA THR A 17 -8.37 -12.02 5.84
C THR A 17 -9.61 -12.13 6.73
N PHE A 18 -9.65 -13.14 7.58
CA PHE A 18 -10.64 -13.30 8.63
C PHE A 18 -10.01 -12.97 9.98
N THR A 19 -10.74 -12.26 10.84
CA THR A 19 -10.31 -11.93 12.19
C THR A 19 -11.43 -12.26 13.17
N SER A 20 -11.08 -12.74 14.37
CA SER A 20 -12.07 -12.96 15.44
C SER A 20 -12.36 -11.70 16.26
N CYS A 21 -11.48 -10.70 16.16
CA CYS A 21 -11.55 -9.40 16.85
C CYS A 21 -11.12 -8.28 15.90
N PRO A 22 -11.44 -7.00 16.17
CA PRO A 22 -10.95 -5.88 15.37
C PRO A 22 -9.43 -5.98 15.12
N ILE A 23 -9.02 -5.77 13.87
CA ILE A 23 -7.62 -5.91 13.48
C ILE A 23 -6.75 -4.88 14.22
N LYS A 24 -5.60 -5.33 14.73
CA LYS A 24 -4.62 -4.43 15.34
C LYS A 24 -3.94 -3.62 14.25
N THR A 25 -3.68 -2.35 14.53
CA THR A 25 -2.99 -1.43 13.61
C THR A 25 -1.69 -1.97 13.04
N ILE A 26 -0.88 -2.67 13.87
CA ILE A 26 0.39 -3.26 13.45
C ILE A 26 0.21 -4.39 12.44
N ASP A 27 -0.81 -5.24 12.64
CA ASP A 27 -1.10 -6.36 11.76
C ASP A 27 -1.64 -5.85 10.42
N LEU A 28 -2.53 -4.84 10.47
CA LEU A 28 -3.02 -4.14 9.28
C LEU A 28 -1.88 -3.50 8.48
N LYS A 29 -0.96 -2.78 9.15
CA LYS A 29 0.25 -2.21 8.53
C LYS A 29 1.05 -3.28 7.80
N ASN A 30 1.28 -4.42 8.46
CA ASN A 30 2.07 -5.52 7.90
C ASN A 30 1.38 -6.16 6.69
N LEU A 31 0.06 -6.30 6.70
CA LEU A 31 -0.71 -6.76 5.55
C LEU A 31 -0.59 -5.79 4.37
N ILE A 32 -0.79 -4.50 4.59
CA ILE A 32 -0.67 -3.48 3.53
C ILE A 32 0.75 -3.51 2.94
N LYS A 33 1.80 -3.58 3.79
CA LYS A 33 3.19 -3.66 3.33
C LYS A 33 3.44 -4.90 2.46
N LYS A 34 2.92 -6.07 2.85
CA LYS A 34 3.05 -7.31 2.07
C LYS A 34 2.40 -7.17 0.69
N VAL A 35 1.21 -6.58 0.62
CA VAL A 35 0.52 -6.35 -0.66
C VAL A 35 1.33 -5.41 -1.56
N ILE A 36 1.84 -4.29 -1.02
CA ILE A 36 2.66 -3.36 -1.79
C ILE A 36 3.91 -4.05 -2.35
N ILE A 37 4.64 -4.82 -1.52
CA ILE A 37 5.82 -5.57 -1.96
C ILE A 37 5.46 -6.54 -3.09
N LYS A 38 4.36 -7.30 -2.95
CA LYS A 38 3.92 -8.25 -3.97
C LYS A 38 3.50 -7.56 -5.27
N CYS A 39 2.86 -6.40 -5.19
CA CYS A 39 2.55 -5.59 -6.37
C CYS A 39 3.84 -5.13 -7.08
N GLU A 40 4.82 -4.61 -6.33
CA GLU A 40 6.10 -4.17 -6.89
C GLU A 40 6.89 -5.35 -7.51
N GLU A 41 6.89 -6.53 -6.89
CA GLU A 41 7.47 -7.76 -7.46
C GLU A 41 6.80 -8.17 -8.78
N CYS A 42 5.51 -7.88 -8.97
CA CYS A 42 4.79 -8.10 -10.23
C CYS A 42 4.98 -6.99 -11.27
N GLY A 43 5.82 -5.98 -10.99
CA GLY A 43 6.05 -4.84 -11.87
C GLY A 43 4.98 -3.74 -11.78
N LEU A 44 4.11 -3.78 -10.77
CA LEU A 44 3.11 -2.75 -10.51
C LEU A 44 3.68 -1.68 -9.58
N ASN A 45 3.63 -0.42 -10.00
CA ASN A 45 4.03 0.71 -9.16
C ASN A 45 2.84 1.23 -8.34
N VAL A 46 2.84 0.98 -7.02
CA VAL A 46 1.80 1.47 -6.11
C VAL A 46 2.02 2.95 -5.81
N VAL A 47 1.21 3.82 -6.42
CA VAL A 47 1.35 5.29 -6.30
C VAL A 47 0.62 5.88 -5.09
N ALA A 48 -0.44 5.23 -4.62
CA ALA A 48 -1.27 5.70 -3.52
C ALA A 48 -1.97 4.54 -2.82
N THR A 49 -2.28 4.73 -1.55
CA THR A 49 -3.21 3.90 -0.77
C THR A 49 -4.40 4.76 -0.36
N VAL A 50 -5.60 4.20 -0.44
CA VAL A 50 -6.84 4.85 0.00
C VAL A 50 -7.48 3.92 1.04
N CYS A 51 -7.91 4.49 2.16
CA CYS A 51 -8.60 3.77 3.22
C CYS A 51 -9.76 4.62 3.76
N ASP A 52 -10.68 3.99 4.49
CA ASP A 52 -11.70 4.73 5.22
C ASP A 52 -11.11 5.51 6.42
N GLN A 53 -11.96 6.26 7.12
CA GLN A 53 -11.59 7.13 8.25
C GLN A 53 -11.51 6.40 9.61
N GLY A 54 -11.58 5.07 9.65
CA GLY A 54 -11.47 4.28 10.87
C GLY A 54 -10.12 4.49 11.57
N SER A 55 -10.13 4.53 12.90
CA SER A 55 -8.95 4.85 13.72
C SER A 55 -7.76 3.91 13.44
N ALA A 56 -8.02 2.61 13.27
CA ALA A 56 -6.99 1.62 12.91
C ALA A 56 -6.38 1.88 11.53
N ASN A 57 -7.20 2.24 10.53
CA ASN A 57 -6.77 2.54 9.17
C ASN A 57 -5.91 3.82 9.14
N VAL A 58 -6.39 4.90 9.76
CA VAL A 58 -5.65 6.16 9.89
C VAL A 58 -4.28 5.94 10.56
N ALA A 59 -4.25 5.19 11.67
CA ALA A 59 -3.01 4.89 12.37
C ALA A 59 -2.06 4.03 11.53
N ALA A 60 -2.57 3.03 10.79
CA ALA A 60 -1.76 2.17 9.94
C ALA A 60 -1.13 2.97 8.78
N ILE A 61 -1.89 3.79 8.06
CA ILE A 61 -1.38 4.62 6.96
C ILE A 61 -0.36 5.66 7.45
N ARG A 62 -0.60 6.31 8.59
CA ARG A 62 0.38 7.22 9.20
C ARG A 62 1.69 6.50 9.50
N SER A 63 1.61 5.31 10.11
CA SER A 63 2.78 4.49 10.42
C SER A 63 3.53 3.93 9.20
N LEU A 64 2.88 3.85 8.03
CA LEU A 64 3.50 3.50 6.75
C LEU A 64 4.18 4.71 6.11
N SER A 65 3.62 5.91 6.32
CA SER A 65 4.11 7.15 5.72
C SER A 65 5.45 7.62 6.30
N ASP A 66 5.72 7.31 7.57
CA ASP A 66 7.06 7.51 8.17
C ASP A 66 8.16 6.69 7.47
N VAL A 67 7.79 5.65 6.72
CA VAL A 67 8.74 4.81 5.96
C VAL A 67 9.03 5.38 4.56
N ARG A 68 8.25 6.37 4.08
CA ARG A 68 8.35 6.90 2.70
C ARG A 68 9.55 7.84 2.45
N ASN A 69 10.39 8.13 3.45
CA ASN A 69 11.66 8.82 3.24
C ASN A 69 12.71 7.97 2.46
N PHE A 70 12.40 6.73 2.09
CA PHE A 70 13.31 5.86 1.33
C PHE A 70 13.41 6.16 -0.19
N ARG A 71 12.58 7.02 -0.77
CA ARG A 71 12.59 7.29 -2.23
C ARG A 71 13.29 8.59 -2.66
N GLN A 72 13.92 9.35 -1.77
CA GLN A 72 14.67 10.58 -2.14
C GLN A 72 16.18 10.38 -2.36
N THR A 73 16.78 9.22 -2.08
CA THR A 73 18.25 9.03 -2.10
C THR A 73 18.79 8.15 -3.24
N ALA A 74 18.06 7.98 -4.35
CA ALA A 74 18.57 7.19 -5.50
C ALA A 74 18.24 7.81 -6.87
N ARG A 75 18.33 9.15 -6.96
CA ARG A 75 18.43 9.85 -8.25
C ARG A 75 19.53 10.91 -8.14
N THR A 76 20.77 10.46 -8.35
CA THR A 76 21.96 11.27 -8.68
C THR A 76 22.68 10.56 -9.81
#